data_AF-A0A3Q0JIX6-F1
#
_entry.id   AF-A0A3Q0JIX6-F1
#
_cell.length_a   1.000
_cell.length_b   1.000
_cell.length_c   1.000
_cell.angle_alpha   90.00
_cell.angle_beta   90.00
_cell.angle_gamma   90.00
#
_symmetry.space_group_name_H-M   'P 1'
#
loop_
_entity.id
_entity.type
_entity.pdbx_description
1 polymer ?
#
loop_
_entity_poly.entity_id
_entity_poly.type
_entity_poly.pdbx_seq_one_letter_code
_entity_poly.pdbx_strand_id
1 'polypeptide(L)'
;MESEALASRILELGPAGAKFLGPVIIEVPHFASLRNKERELIILRSDDGSTWKEHKLDASEEAVQEVLNESFPGEELRQLEDLHTSRIVRILTVDFPQYFAVVSRLRQEIHAVGPEGGVVSSSAVPLVQALFPPDALTKRIKVGLQVFS
;
A
#
# COMPACT_ATOMS: atom_id res chain seq x y z
N MET A 1 11.59 1.99 11.26
CA MET A 1 12.83 2.39 10.54
C MET A 1 12.91 3.91 10.47
N GLU A 2 14.10 4.51 10.27
CA GLU A 2 14.30 5.98 10.25
C GLU A 2 13.50 6.74 9.16
N SER A 3 12.83 6.04 8.23
CA SER A 3 12.09 6.62 7.11
C SER A 3 10.58 6.33 7.11
N GLU A 4 10.05 5.76 8.19
CA GLU A 4 8.62 5.45 8.36
C GLU A 4 7.94 6.52 9.22
N ALA A 5 6.74 6.94 8.82
CA ALA A 5 5.94 7.91 9.56
C ALA A 5 4.44 7.60 9.45
N LEU A 6 3.69 7.88 10.50
CA LEU A 6 2.22 7.84 10.42
C LEU A 6 1.73 8.86 9.39
N ALA A 7 0.88 8.39 8.48
CA ALA A 7 0.24 9.20 7.45
C ALA A 7 -1.15 9.71 7.89
N SER A 8 -1.77 9.03 8.85
CA SER A 8 -3.03 9.39 9.49
C SER A 8 -2.95 9.15 11.01
N ARG A 9 -4.01 9.46 11.75
CA ARG A 9 -4.15 8.97 13.12
C ARG A 9 -4.37 7.46 13.12
N ILE A 10 -3.94 6.80 14.19
CA ILE A 10 -4.30 5.40 14.43
C ILE A 10 -5.82 5.32 14.59
N LEU A 11 -6.43 4.35 13.92
CA LEU A 11 -7.86 4.08 13.93
C LEU A 11 -8.10 2.95 14.91
N GLU A 12 -8.88 3.19 15.95
CA GLU A 12 -9.42 2.14 16.82
C GLU A 12 -10.77 1.71 16.27
N LEU A 13 -10.97 0.40 16.10
CA LEU A 13 -12.20 -0.16 15.51
C LEU A 13 -12.98 -1.00 16.52
N GLY A 14 -14.31 -0.92 16.43
CA GLY A 14 -15.23 -1.60 17.32
C GLY A 14 -16.41 -2.25 16.59
N PRO A 15 -16.84 -3.46 16.99
CA PRO A 15 -16.21 -4.30 18.01
C PRO A 15 -14.95 -4.99 17.49
N ALA A 16 -13.90 -5.06 18.31
CA ALA A 16 -12.67 -5.77 17.93
C ALA A 16 -12.95 -7.25 17.68
N GLY A 17 -12.44 -7.81 16.58
CA GLY A 17 -12.69 -9.17 16.14
C GLY A 17 -14.02 -9.37 15.41
N ALA A 18 -14.79 -8.30 15.16
CA ALA A 18 -15.99 -8.38 14.32
C ALA A 18 -15.63 -8.93 12.94
N LYS A 19 -16.48 -9.81 12.41
CA LYS A 19 -16.34 -10.38 11.07
C LYS A 19 -17.52 -9.97 10.21
N PHE A 20 -17.25 -9.69 8.95
CA PHE A 20 -18.25 -9.34 7.96
C PHE A 20 -18.53 -10.53 7.04
N LEU A 21 -19.71 -10.54 6.42
CA LEU A 21 -20.07 -11.55 5.42
C LEU A 21 -19.34 -11.34 4.08
N GLY A 22 -18.89 -10.12 3.83
CA GLY A 22 -18.07 -9.73 2.68
C GLY A 22 -17.12 -8.59 3.06
N PRO A 23 -16.24 -8.16 2.14
CA PRO A 23 -15.32 -7.07 2.41
C PRO A 23 -16.05 -5.74 2.62
N VAL A 24 -15.52 -4.92 3.52
CA VAL A 24 -15.99 -3.56 3.79
C VAL A 24 -14.87 -2.58 3.47
N ILE A 25 -15.24 -1.37 3.02
CA ILE A 25 -14.31 -0.29 2.69
C ILE A 25 -14.29 0.72 3.84
N ILE A 26 -13.09 1.10 4.27
CA ILE A 26 -12.84 2.19 5.21
C ILE A 26 -12.02 3.25 4.49
N GLU A 27 -12.58 4.44 4.32
CA GLU A 27 -11.88 5.58 3.75
C GLU A 27 -11.19 6.40 4.84
N VAL A 28 -9.89 6.63 4.69
CA VAL A 28 -9.07 7.30 5.69
C VAL A 28 -8.35 8.49 5.06
N PRO A 29 -8.65 9.72 5.48
CA PRO A 29 -7.88 10.87 5.04
C PRO A 29 -6.47 10.83 5.65
N HIS A 30 -5.47 11.19 4.85
CA HIS A 30 -4.07 11.22 5.27
C HIS A 30 -3.37 12.55 4.89
N PHE A 31 -2.30 12.83 5.61
CA PHE A 31 -1.46 14.02 5.44
C PHE A 31 -0.06 13.71 4.89
N ALA A 32 0.20 12.45 4.52
CA ALA A 32 1.48 12.08 3.90
C ALA A 32 1.72 12.78 2.55
N SER A 33 2.95 13.25 2.37
CA SER A 33 3.48 13.67 1.07
C SER A 33 4.19 12.48 0.42
N LEU A 34 3.66 12.00 -0.70
CA LEU A 34 4.20 10.83 -1.42
C LEU A 34 5.36 11.15 -2.37
N ARG A 35 5.73 12.44 -2.50
CA ARG A 35 6.91 12.95 -3.24
C ARG A 35 7.19 12.20 -4.55
N ASN A 36 6.37 12.41 -5.58
CA ASN A 36 6.56 11.80 -6.90
C ASN A 36 6.80 10.26 -6.88
N LYS A 37 6.09 9.54 -6.01
CA LYS A 37 6.18 8.07 -5.84
C LYS A 37 7.45 7.56 -5.15
N GLU A 38 8.28 8.44 -4.58
CA GLU A 38 9.39 8.04 -3.69
C GLU A 38 8.89 7.34 -2.42
N ARG A 39 7.69 7.71 -1.96
CA ARG A 39 7.05 7.11 -0.80
C ARG A 39 5.77 6.41 -1.19
N GLU A 40 5.49 5.34 -0.46
CA GLU A 40 4.25 4.60 -0.54
C GLU A 40 3.51 4.66 0.80
N LEU A 41 2.21 4.35 0.75
CA LEU A 41 1.41 4.09 1.94
C LEU A 41 1.28 2.59 2.11
N ILE A 42 1.45 2.12 3.34
CA ILE A 42 1.11 0.78 3.75
C ILE A 42 0.08 0.84 4.87
N ILE A 43 -0.72 -0.21 4.97
CA ILE A 43 -1.68 -0.38 6.05
C ILE A 43 -1.11 -1.39 7.02
N LEU A 44 -0.94 -0.98 8.27
CA LEU A 44 -0.65 -1.89 9.37
C LEU A 44 -1.91 -2.13 10.18
N ARG A 45 -2.03 -3.34 10.74
CA ARG A 45 -3.09 -3.71 11.68
C ARG A 45 -2.53 -4.34 12.93
N SER A 46 -3.24 -4.17 14.03
CA SER A 46 -2.97 -4.81 15.31
C SER A 46 -4.25 -5.42 15.87
N ASP A 47 -4.23 -6.72 16.14
CA ASP A 47 -5.38 -7.43 16.70
C ASP A 47 -5.39 -7.39 18.25
N ASP A 48 -4.26 -7.02 18.87
CA ASP A 48 -4.05 -7.05 20.33
C ASP A 48 -3.53 -5.72 20.93
N GLY A 49 -3.30 -4.70 20.10
CA GLY A 49 -2.76 -3.40 20.49
C GLY A 49 -1.26 -3.34 20.74
N SER A 50 -0.54 -4.47 20.62
CA SER A 50 0.88 -4.58 20.93
C SER A 50 1.73 -5.03 19.73
N THR A 51 1.18 -5.91 18.90
CA THR A 51 1.86 -6.45 17.71
C THR A 51 1.25 -5.84 16.45
N TRP A 52 2.12 -5.41 15.52
CA TRP A 52 1.71 -4.79 14.26
C TRP A 52 2.18 -5.64 13.10
N LYS A 53 1.28 -5.89 12.15
CA LYS A 53 1.55 -6.61 10.91
C LYS A 53 0.96 -5.86 9.72
N GLU A 54 1.56 -6.04 8.55
CA GLU A 54 1.01 -5.49 7.32
C GLU A 54 -0.34 -6.14 7.02
N HIS A 55 -1.33 -5.30 6.70
CA HIS A 55 -2.64 -5.72 6.26
C HIS A 55 -2.56 -6.09 4.78
N LYS A 56 -2.86 -7.35 4.45
CA LYS A 56 -2.56 -7.94 3.15
C LYS A 56 -3.70 -7.92 2.15
N LEU A 57 -4.92 -7.55 2.56
CA LEU A 57 -6.02 -7.51 1.61
C LEU A 57 -5.81 -6.29 0.72
N ASP A 58 -5.56 -6.56 -0.56
CA ASP A 58 -5.28 -5.51 -1.53
C ASP A 58 -6.57 -4.76 -1.84
N ALA A 59 -6.51 -3.44 -1.72
CA ALA A 59 -7.61 -2.55 -2.07
C ALA A 59 -7.40 -2.06 -3.51
N SER A 60 -7.23 -3.01 -4.45
CA SER A 60 -7.11 -2.68 -5.88
C SER A 60 -8.37 -1.94 -6.35
N GLU A 61 -8.24 -1.13 -7.41
CA GLU A 61 -9.38 -0.37 -7.94
C GLU A 61 -10.53 -1.31 -8.31
N GLU A 62 -10.23 -2.48 -8.86
CA GLU A 62 -11.22 -3.49 -9.22
C GLU A 62 -11.93 -4.08 -7.99
N ALA A 63 -11.17 -4.44 -6.96
CA ALA A 63 -11.73 -5.01 -5.73
C ALA A 63 -12.61 -4.00 -4.96
N VAL A 64 -12.18 -2.74 -4.95
CA VAL A 64 -12.97 -1.63 -4.39
C VAL A 64 -14.24 -1.44 -5.21
N GLN A 65 -14.14 -1.41 -6.54
CA GLN A 65 -15.29 -1.21 -7.42
C GLN A 65 -16.30 -2.35 -7.30
N GLU A 66 -15.84 -3.60 -7.16
CA GLU A 66 -16.71 -4.76 -6.93
C GLU A 66 -17.57 -4.58 -5.67
N VAL A 67 -16.93 -4.23 -4.54
CA VAL A 67 -17.62 -4.02 -3.26
C VAL A 67 -18.58 -2.82 -3.32
N LEU A 68 -18.18 -1.74 -4.00
CA LEU A 68 -19.03 -0.58 -4.22
C LEU A 68 -20.26 -0.95 -5.07
N ASN A 69 -20.07 -1.69 -6.17
CA ASN A 69 -21.15 -2.11 -7.06
C ASN A 69 -22.16 -3.05 -6.38
N GLU A 70 -21.72 -3.87 -5.41
CA GLU A 70 -22.61 -4.70 -4.59
C GLU A 70 -23.41 -3.87 -3.58
N SER A 71 -22.87 -2.74 -3.12
CA SER A 71 -23.41 -1.95 -2.01
C SER A 71 -24.30 -0.79 -2.45
N PHE A 72 -24.05 -0.19 -3.63
CA PHE A 72 -24.70 1.05 -4.07
C PHE A 72 -25.26 0.96 -5.50
N PRO A 73 -26.45 1.53 -5.77
CA PRO A 73 -27.00 1.68 -7.11
C PRO A 73 -26.31 2.80 -7.92
N GLY A 74 -26.31 2.68 -9.25
CA GLY A 74 -25.43 3.41 -10.19
C GLY A 74 -25.27 4.93 -10.06
N GLU A 75 -26.29 5.68 -9.63
CA GLU A 75 -26.18 7.15 -9.45
C GLU A 75 -25.34 7.52 -8.22
N GLU A 76 -25.36 6.72 -7.16
CA GLU A 76 -24.60 6.95 -5.92
C GLU A 76 -23.11 6.62 -6.11
N LEU A 77 -22.80 5.65 -6.98
CA LEU A 77 -21.43 5.27 -7.33
C LEU A 77 -20.65 6.42 -7.98
N ARG A 78 -21.29 7.18 -8.88
CA ARG A 78 -20.65 8.32 -9.56
C ARG A 78 -20.23 9.41 -8.58
N GLN A 79 -21.02 9.64 -7.53
CA GLN A 79 -20.69 10.63 -6.50
C GLN A 79 -19.48 10.19 -5.65
N LEU A 80 -19.31 8.88 -5.46
CA LEU A 80 -18.15 8.31 -4.76
C LEU A 80 -16.87 8.37 -5.62
N GLU A 81 -17.00 8.22 -6.94
CA GLU A 81 -15.90 8.43 -7.89
C GLU A 81 -15.39 9.88 -7.83
N ASP A 82 -16.28 10.87 -7.71
CA ASP A 82 -15.90 12.28 -7.60
C ASP A 82 -15.16 12.62 -6.29
N LEU A 83 -15.29 11.78 -5.25
CA LEU A 83 -14.58 11.91 -3.99
C LEU A 83 -13.17 11.29 -4.03
N HIS A 84 -12.76 10.66 -5.14
CA HIS A 84 -11.40 10.19 -5.32
C HIS A 84 -10.40 11.34 -5.28
N THR A 85 -9.64 11.39 -4.20
CA THR A 85 -8.49 12.29 -4.05
C THR A 85 -7.29 11.50 -3.61
N SER A 86 -6.10 11.95 -4.02
CA SER A 86 -4.81 11.36 -3.61
C SER A 86 -4.50 11.51 -2.11
N ARG A 87 -5.43 12.09 -1.34
CA ARG A 87 -5.35 12.32 0.11
C ARG A 87 -6.24 11.38 0.91
N ILE A 88 -6.95 10.47 0.26
CA ILE A 88 -7.73 9.41 0.90
C ILE A 88 -7.06 8.08 0.55
N VAL A 89 -6.83 7.25 1.57
CA VAL A 89 -6.47 5.84 1.38
C VAL A 89 -7.68 5.00 1.72
N ARG A 90 -7.92 3.94 0.94
CA ARG A 90 -8.98 2.98 1.21
C ARG A 90 -8.40 1.71 1.79
N ILE A 91 -8.99 1.26 2.89
CA ILE A 91 -8.68 -0.02 3.52
C ILE A 91 -9.85 -0.93 3.22
N LEU A 92 -9.59 -2.00 2.47
CA LEU A 92 -10.55 -3.08 2.28
C LEU A 92 -10.31 -4.12 3.37
N THR A 93 -11.32 -4.54 4.13
CA THR A 93 -11.15 -5.57 5.18
C THR A 93 -12.39 -6.44 5.33
N VAL A 94 -12.23 -7.68 5.80
CA VAL A 94 -13.35 -8.61 6.10
C VAL A 94 -13.57 -8.79 7.60
N ASP A 95 -12.74 -8.14 8.42
CA ASP A 95 -12.82 -8.16 9.86
C ASP A 95 -12.25 -6.87 10.47
N PHE A 96 -12.64 -6.58 11.71
CA PHE A 96 -12.08 -5.47 12.47
C PHE A 96 -10.92 -5.94 13.36
N PRO A 97 -9.67 -5.53 13.08
CA PRO A 97 -8.62 -5.56 14.09
C PRO A 97 -8.97 -4.59 15.24
N GLN A 98 -8.20 -4.61 16.32
CA GLN A 98 -8.32 -3.57 17.34
C GLN A 98 -7.89 -2.21 16.77
N TYR A 99 -6.81 -2.19 15.98
CA TYR A 99 -6.31 -0.96 15.36
C TYR A 99 -5.89 -1.14 13.90
N PHE A 100 -6.06 -0.05 13.13
CA PHE A 100 -5.33 0.18 11.88
C PHE A 100 -4.42 1.41 12.00
N ALA A 101 -3.31 1.39 11.26
CA ALA A 101 -2.44 2.53 11.07
C ALA A 101 -2.07 2.66 9.59
N VAL A 102 -2.24 3.87 9.04
CA VAL A 102 -1.72 4.22 7.72
C VAL A 102 -0.32 4.75 7.92
N VAL A 103 0.67 4.10 7.32
CA VAL A 103 2.09 4.45 7.44
C VAL A 103 2.64 4.83 6.08
N SER A 104 3.30 5.97 6.00
CA SER A 104 4.11 6.33 4.84
C SER A 104 5.55 5.88 5.05
N ARG A 105 6.10 5.18 4.07
CA ARG A 105 7.51 4.75 4.04
C ARG A 105 8.13 4.99 2.68
N LEU A 106 9.45 4.95 2.60
CA LEU A 106 10.14 4.94 1.30
C LEU A 106 9.71 3.70 0.51
N ARG A 107 9.38 3.90 -0.75
CA ARG A 107 9.06 2.80 -1.66
C ARG A 107 10.29 1.92 -1.81
N GLN A 108 10.10 0.62 -1.59
CA GLN A 108 11.16 -0.36 -1.79
C GLN A 108 10.98 -1.00 -3.17
N GLU A 109 11.75 -0.52 -4.15
CA GLU A 109 11.72 -1.09 -5.50
C GLU A 109 12.59 -2.34 -5.56
N ILE A 110 11.99 -3.49 -5.24
CA ILE A 110 12.67 -4.78 -5.21
C ILE A 110 12.52 -5.50 -6.55
N HIS A 111 13.65 -5.78 -7.18
CA HIS A 111 13.74 -6.50 -8.45
C HIS A 111 14.49 -7.82 -8.27
N ALA A 112 14.02 -8.88 -8.92
CA ALA A 112 14.71 -10.17 -8.90
C ALA A 112 15.68 -10.26 -10.07
N VAL A 113 16.99 -10.30 -9.79
CA VAL A 113 18.05 -10.38 -10.81
C VAL A 113 18.81 -11.69 -10.63
N GLY A 114 19.04 -12.42 -11.72
CA GLY A 114 19.78 -13.69 -11.73
C GLY A 114 21.14 -13.59 -12.44
N PRO A 115 21.83 -14.75 -12.62
CA PRO A 115 23.12 -14.81 -13.32
C PRO A 115 23.09 -14.29 -14.76
N GLU A 116 21.94 -14.29 -15.40
CA GLU A 116 21.72 -13.69 -16.72
C GLU A 116 21.97 -12.16 -16.76
N GLY A 117 22.04 -11.51 -15.60
CA GLY A 117 22.13 -10.06 -15.49
C GLY A 117 20.78 -9.39 -15.72
N GLY A 118 20.79 -8.08 -16.00
CA GLY A 118 19.58 -7.33 -16.28
C GLY A 118 19.71 -5.84 -15.97
N VAL A 119 18.66 -5.09 -16.24
CA VAL A 119 18.58 -3.65 -15.92
C VAL A 119 17.47 -3.46 -14.89
N VAL A 120 17.82 -2.77 -13.80
CA VAL A 120 16.88 -2.32 -12.77
C VAL A 120 16.71 -0.81 -12.94
N SER A 121 15.48 -0.34 -13.09
CA SER A 121 15.18 1.08 -13.33
C SER A 121 14.28 1.63 -12.23
N SER A 122 14.43 2.92 -11.90
CA SER A 122 13.59 3.53 -10.88
C SER A 122 12.25 3.98 -11.45
N SER A 123 11.15 3.68 -10.73
CA SER A 123 9.81 4.18 -11.10
C SER A 123 9.60 5.65 -10.73
N ALA A 124 10.34 6.14 -9.75
CA ALA A 124 10.30 7.54 -9.31
C ALA A 124 11.14 8.45 -10.23
N VAL A 125 12.35 8.00 -10.60
CA VAL A 125 13.27 8.76 -11.49
C VAL A 125 13.74 7.86 -12.63
N PRO A 126 13.04 7.84 -13.79
CA PRO A 126 13.31 6.89 -14.89
C PRO A 126 14.74 6.92 -15.46
N LEU A 127 15.45 8.04 -15.27
CA LEU A 127 16.84 8.21 -15.68
C LEU A 127 17.83 7.42 -14.81
N VAL A 128 17.42 7.00 -13.61
CA VAL A 128 18.25 6.19 -12.73
C VAL A 128 18.05 4.72 -13.08
N GLN A 129 19.13 4.10 -13.55
CA GLN A 129 19.17 2.69 -13.90
C GLN A 129 20.45 2.05 -13.33
N ALA A 130 20.33 0.83 -12.84
CA ALA A 130 21.43 -0.02 -12.44
C ALA A 130 21.52 -1.20 -13.40
N LEU A 131 22.68 -1.38 -14.04
CA LEU A 131 22.92 -2.48 -14.97
C LEU A 131 23.74 -3.57 -14.28
N PHE A 132 23.23 -4.79 -14.33
CA PHE A 132 23.89 -6.00 -13.88
C PHE A 132 24.35 -6.77 -15.12
N PRO A 133 25.67 -6.88 -15.38
CA PRO A 133 26.15 -7.68 -16.50
C PRO A 133 25.92 -9.18 -16.23
N PRO A 134 25.96 -10.02 -17.29
CA PRO A 134 25.95 -11.48 -17.13
C PRO A 134 27.06 -11.95 -16.17
N ASP A 135 26.77 -12.99 -15.40
CA ASP A 135 27.64 -13.62 -14.40
C ASP A 135 28.07 -12.72 -13.22
N ALA A 136 27.52 -11.51 -13.09
CA ALA A 136 27.71 -10.66 -11.91
C ALA A 136 27.13 -11.28 -10.63
N LEU A 137 26.15 -12.18 -10.78
CA LEU A 137 25.47 -12.88 -9.71
C LEU A 137 25.57 -14.38 -9.94
N THR A 138 25.84 -15.14 -8.88
CA THR A 138 25.89 -16.62 -8.95
C THR A 138 24.53 -17.27 -8.67
N LYS A 139 23.56 -16.49 -8.17
CA LYS A 139 22.20 -16.92 -7.81
C LYS A 139 21.21 -15.78 -8.03
N ARG A 140 19.94 -16.13 -8.17
CA ARG A 140 18.86 -15.15 -8.22
C ARG A 140 18.63 -14.52 -6.85
N ILE A 141 18.78 -13.20 -6.77
CA ILE A 141 18.62 -12.43 -5.52
C ILE A 141 17.63 -11.27 -5.70
N LYS A 142 17.14 -10.74 -4.58
CA LYS A 142 16.33 -9.52 -4.52
C LYS A 142 17.26 -8.32 -4.39
N VAL A 143 17.19 -7.41 -5.36
CA VAL A 143 17.94 -6.14 -5.39
C VAL A 143 16.95 -5.01 -5.12
N GLY A 144 17.23 -4.17 -4.12
CA GLY A 144 16.49 -2.94 -3.90
C GLY A 144 17.15 -1.76 -4.60
N LEU A 145 16.40 -1.01 -5.41
CA LEU A 145 16.82 0.30 -5.92
C LEU A 145 16.16 1.40 -5.08
N GLN A 146 16.97 2.33 -4.56
CA GLN A 146 16.49 3.49 -3.82
C GLN A 146 17.14 4.75 -4.39
N VAL A 147 16.31 5.72 -4.74
CA VAL A 147 16.73 7.03 -5.24
C VAL A 147 16.22 8.08 -4.27
N PHE A 148 17.11 8.97 -3.83
CA PHE A 148 16.78 10.13 -3.03
C PHE A 148 16.96 11.36 -3.93
N SER A 149 15.90 12.13 -4.16
CA SER A 149 16.00 13.43 -4.83
C SER A 149 16.00 14.61 -3.86
#